data_AF-A0A949CDH8-F1
#
_entry.id   AF-A0A949CDH8-F1
#
_cell.length_a   1.000
_cell.length_b   1.000
_cell.length_c   1.000
_cell.angle_alpha   90.00
_cell.angle_beta   90.00
_cell.angle_gamma   90.00
#
_symmetry.space_group_name_H-M   'P 1'
#
loop_
_entity.id
_entity.type
_entity.pdbx_description
1 polymer ?
#
loop_
_entity_poly.entity_id
_entity_poly.type
_entity_poly.pdbx_seq_one_letter_code
_entity_poly.pdbx_strand_id
1 'polypeptide(L)' 'MLIGGLQKFSLLDYEGFISAIVFTQGCNLKCRFCYNPMLVWPS' A
#
# COMPACT_ATOMS: atom_id res chain seq x y z
N MET A 1 -12.27 3.56 6.72
CA MET A 1 -10.91 3.55 6.14
C MET A 1 -9.94 3.19 7.26
N LEU A 2 -9.25 2.06 7.16
CA LEU A 2 -8.23 1.63 8.12
C LEU A 2 -6.86 1.79 7.48
N ILE A 3 -5.90 2.38 8.19
CA ILE A 3 -4.53 2.55 7.71
C ILE A 3 -3.75 1.28 8.02
N GLY A 4 -3.21 0.66 6.98
CA GLY A 4 -2.43 -0.58 7.05
C GLY A 4 -0.92 -0.35 7.04
N GLY A 5 -0.48 0.85 6.65
CA GLY A 5 0.93 1.21 6.65
C GLY A 5 1.18 2.60 6.10
N LEU A 6 2.39 3.10 6.34
CA LEU A 6 2.88 4.36 5.82
C LEU A 6 4.29 4.16 5.28
N GLN A 7 4.47 4.33 3.98
CA GLN A 7 5.79 4.54 3.40
C GLN A 7 6.06 6.04 3.39
N LYS A 8 6.94 6.48 4.29
CA LYS A 8 7.18 7.90 4.57
C LYS A 8 7.77 8.67 3.38
N PHE A 9 8.40 7.97 2.44
CA PHE A 9 9.10 8.57 1.33
C PHE A 9 8.99 7.71 0.06
N SER A 10 8.60 8.34 -1.04
CA SER A 10 8.70 7.80 -2.39
C SER A 10 8.94 8.92 -3.40
N LEU A 11 9.72 8.57 -4.43
CA LEU A 11 9.95 9.39 -5.63
C LEU A 11 9.35 8.75 -6.89
N LEU A 12 8.87 7.51 -6.78
CA LEU A 12 8.45 6.69 -7.92
C LEU A 12 6.93 6.68 -8.07
N ASP A 13 6.21 6.68 -6.95
CA ASP A 13 4.75 6.55 -6.93
C ASP A 13 4.02 7.85 -7.28
N TYR A 14 4.75 8.97 -7.30
CA TYR A 14 4.25 10.25 -7.81
C TYR A 14 5.36 11.01 -8.54
N GLU A 15 5.42 10.80 -9.86
CA GLU A 15 6.50 11.31 -10.72
C GLU A 15 6.64 12.83 -10.64
N GLY A 16 7.89 13.30 -10.48
CA GLY A 16 8.20 14.74 -10.39
C GLY A 16 7.97 15.35 -9.00
N PHE A 17 7.51 14.56 -8.02
CA PHE A 17 7.22 15.05 -6.68
C PHE A 17 7.80 14.15 -5.59
N ILE A 18 8.15 14.76 -4.46
CA ILE A 18 8.43 14.04 -3.23
C ILE A 18 7.08 13.67 -2.60
N SER A 19 6.88 12.39 -2.29
CA SER A 19 5.60 11.89 -1.79
C SER A 19 5.76 10.89 -0.65
N ALA A 20 4.65 10.62 0.04
CA ALA A 20 4.49 9.54 0.99
C ALA A 20 3.27 8.71 0.59
N ILE A 21 3.32 7.39 0.83
CA ILE A 21 2.24 6.46 0.47
C ILE A 21 1.54 6.02 1.74
N VAL A 22 0.23 6.24 1.81
CA VAL A 22 -0.62 5.70 2.86
C VAL A 22 -1.30 4.45 2.32
N PHE A 23 -0.95 3.29 2.87
CA PHE A 23 -1.60 2.03 2.53
C PHE A 23 -2.86 1.87 3.37
N THR A 24 -3.97 1.53 2.73
CA THR A 24 -5.21 1.15 3.42
C THR A 24 -5.31 -0.37 3.56
N GLN A 25 -5.95 -0.83 4.63
CA GLN A 25 -6.26 -2.25 4.80
C GLN A 25 -7.49 -2.65 3.99
N GLY A 26 -7.45 -3.86 3.44
CA GLY A 26 -8.52 -4.48 2.67
C GLY A 26 -8.31 -4.38 1.15
N CYS A 27 -8.44 -5.50 0.46
CA CYS A 27 -8.52 -5.59 -1.00
C CYS A 27 -9.39 -6.80 -1.36
N ASN A 28 -10.28 -6.67 -2.34
CA ASN A 28 -11.15 -7.77 -2.78
C ASN A 28 -10.46 -8.74 -3.75
N LEU A 29 -9.18 -8.50 -4.10
CA LEU A 29 -8.37 -9.35 -4.96
C LEU A 29 -7.41 -10.22 -4.15
N LYS A 30 -7.18 -11.44 -4.62
CA LYS A 30 -6.27 -12.43 -4.00
C LYS A 30 -5.17 -12.85 -4.98
N CYS A 31 -4.50 -11.86 -5.55
CA CYS A 31 -3.48 -12.08 -6.58
C CYS A 31 -2.30 -12.88 -6.01
N ARG A 32 -1.83 -13.91 -6.75
CA ARG A 32 -0.66 -14.73 -6.35
C ARG A 32 0.65 -13.95 -6.32
N PHE A 33 0.71 -12.83 -7.04
CA PHE A 33 1.86 -11.93 -7.14
C PHE A 33 1.69 -10.66 -6.30
N CYS A 34 0.77 -10.65 -5.32
CA CYS A 34 0.57 -9.48 -4.48
C CYS A 34 1.84 -9.21 -3.66
N TYR A 35 2.39 -8.00 -3.77
CA TYR A 35 3.53 -7.55 -2.97
C TYR A 35 3.15 -7.18 -1.54
N ASN A 36 1.86 -6.93 -1.28
CA ASN A 36 1.35 -6.51 0.02
C ASN A 36 0.23 -7.45 0.53
N PRO A 37 0.47 -8.78 0.63
CA PRO A 37 -0.57 -9.73 1.01
C PRO A 37 -1.10 -9.50 2.43
N MET A 38 -0.29 -8.90 3.30
CA MET A 38 -0.68 -8.49 4.66
C MET A 38 -1.80 -7.45 4.70
N LEU A 39 -1.97 -6.66 3.63
CA LEU A 39 -3.07 -5.70 3.51
C LEU A 39 -4.38 -6.37 3.08
N VAL A 40 -4.31 -7.56 2.47
CA VAL A 40 -5.47 -8.32 1.97
C VAL A 40 -6.06 -9.20 3.07
N TRP A 41 -5.19 -9.87 3.82
CA TRP A 41 -5.56 -10.79 4.90
C TRP A 41 -5.11 -10.18 6.24
N PRO A 42 -5.83 -9.16 6.75
CA PRO A 42 -5.48 -8.57 8.03
C PRO A 42 -5.57 -9.65 9.12
N SER A 43 -4.48 -9.80 9.87
CA SER A 43 -4.39 -10.59 11.11
C SER A 43 -5.09 -9.89 12.26
#